data_AF-A0A2E7MV40-F1
#
_entry.id   AF-A0A2E7MV40-F1
#
_cell.length_a   1.000
_cell.length_b   1.000
_cell.length_c   1.000
_cell.angle_alpha   90.00
_cell.angle_beta   90.00
_cell.angle_gamma   90.00
#
_symmetry.space_group_name_H-M   'P 1'
#
loop_
_entity.id
_entity.type
_entity.pdbx_description
1 polymer ?
#
loop_
_entity_poly.entity_id
_entity_poly.type
_entity_poly.pdbx_seq_one_letter_code
_entity_poly.pdbx_strand_id
1 'polypeptide(L)'
;MAELLDQEKESEPDSKNVEEALTPPPQEQQQKQAEKPVSKYAEKSREDLEKMLADQEMMIGRQSEEVRDARVQLEAVKAADQYLQGQLPPKSEAKPEKKLDYFGDPEKAIKSTIQSAPELQAMKQEVENLRLENIKRELSAAHPDFKDVLSSNEFGNWVAASPVRTKSFQAMNADFDVEIAKELIGAYKATTQQPAEPTADRKESVLAASSGNITGSSEKTTGKKVRASDLRELMTSNPDRYNELYPEILKAYQEGRVINN
;
A
#
# COMPACT_ATOMS: atom_id res chain seq x y z
N MET A 1 40.69 -56.56 -17.74
CA MET A 1 40.20 -55.75 -18.87
C MET A 1 38.74 -56.13 -19.06
N ALA A 2 37.85 -55.11 -19.07
CA ALA A 2 36.50 -55.06 -19.67
C ALA A 2 35.46 -56.13 -19.21
N GLU A 3 34.14 -55.96 -19.13
CA GLU A 3 33.12 -54.94 -19.45
C GLU A 3 31.83 -55.47 -18.77
N LEU A 4 31.07 -54.70 -17.96
CA LEU A 4 29.89 -53.88 -18.28
C LEU A 4 28.59 -54.63 -18.70
N LEU A 5 27.50 -54.34 -17.95
CA LEU A 5 26.05 -54.41 -18.25
C LEU A 5 25.39 -55.78 -18.50
N ASP A 6 24.31 -56.12 -17.79
CA ASP A 6 22.94 -55.79 -18.23
C ASP A 6 21.87 -56.13 -17.16
N GLN A 7 20.73 -55.48 -17.29
CA GLN A 7 19.60 -55.34 -16.36
C GLN A 7 18.45 -56.35 -16.66
N GLU A 8 17.42 -56.37 -15.80
CA GLU A 8 16.07 -57.01 -15.97
C GLU A 8 15.93 -58.51 -15.60
N LYS A 9 14.84 -59.06 -15.06
CA LYS A 9 13.55 -58.62 -14.47
C LYS A 9 12.78 -59.90 -14.02
N GLU A 10 11.97 -59.79 -12.97
CA GLU A 10 10.83 -60.62 -12.52
C GLU A 10 10.87 -62.16 -12.59
N SER A 11 10.55 -62.83 -11.46
CA SER A 11 9.23 -63.42 -11.18
C SER A 11 9.29 -64.42 -10.02
N GLU A 12 8.19 -64.55 -9.29
CA GLU A 12 8.03 -65.28 -8.02
C GLU A 12 8.41 -66.77 -8.07
N PRO A 13 8.55 -67.41 -6.89
CA PRO A 13 7.64 -68.54 -6.67
C PRO A 13 7.10 -68.73 -5.25
N ASP A 14 5.90 -69.31 -5.30
CA ASP A 14 5.01 -69.80 -4.27
C ASP A 14 5.49 -71.14 -3.64
N SER A 15 5.02 -71.38 -2.42
CA SER A 15 4.69 -72.69 -1.82
C SER A 15 5.74 -73.65 -1.19
N LYS A 16 5.58 -73.77 0.14
CA LYS A 16 5.32 -74.99 0.95
C LYS A 16 6.46 -75.96 1.33
N ASN A 17 6.81 -75.86 2.62
CA ASN A 17 6.84 -76.88 3.68
C ASN A 17 7.60 -78.20 3.48
N VAL A 18 8.66 -78.38 4.28
CA VAL A 18 9.20 -79.68 4.69
C VAL A 18 9.50 -79.62 6.20
N GLU A 19 8.60 -80.22 6.97
CA GLU A 19 8.76 -80.94 8.25
C GLU A 19 10.15 -81.61 8.37
N GLU A 20 10.89 -81.66 9.48
CA GLU A 20 10.52 -82.12 10.82
C GLU A 20 11.85 -82.27 11.59
N ALA A 21 11.94 -81.87 12.85
CA ALA A 21 12.89 -82.48 13.79
C ALA A 21 12.82 -81.95 15.24
N LEU A 22 12.41 -82.85 16.12
CA LEU A 22 12.91 -83.06 17.49
C LEU A 22 12.51 -82.08 18.62
N THR A 23 11.58 -82.56 19.44
CA THR A 23 11.40 -82.19 20.86
C THR A 23 12.48 -82.81 21.76
N PRO A 24 12.99 -82.04 22.75
CA PRO A 24 13.09 -82.54 24.13
C PRO A 24 12.75 -81.43 25.19
N PRO A 25 12.83 -81.71 26.50
CA PRO A 25 11.75 -81.86 27.49
C PRO A 25 11.36 -80.57 28.26
N PRO A 26 10.35 -80.61 29.16
CA PRO A 26 9.80 -79.43 29.84
C PRO A 26 10.83 -78.73 30.74
N GLN A 27 11.12 -77.46 30.47
CA GLN A 27 11.76 -76.57 31.43
C GLN A 27 10.67 -75.81 32.19
N GLU A 28 10.64 -76.04 33.50
CA GLU A 28 9.93 -75.23 34.47
C GLU A 28 10.29 -73.75 34.25
N GLN A 29 9.39 -73.00 33.64
CA GLN A 29 9.46 -71.55 33.70
C GLN A 29 9.10 -71.15 35.12
N GLN A 30 10.14 -70.94 35.93
CA GLN A 30 10.07 -70.09 37.10
C GLN A 30 9.41 -68.77 36.65
N GLN A 31 8.14 -68.60 37.02
CA GLN A 31 7.50 -67.30 37.02
C GLN A 31 8.29 -66.45 38.00
N LYS A 32 9.28 -65.72 37.48
CA LYS A 32 9.82 -64.56 38.17
C LYS A 32 8.64 -63.60 38.24
N GLN A 33 7.93 -63.65 39.37
CA GLN A 33 6.88 -62.71 39.72
C GLN A 33 7.56 -61.34 39.70
N ALA A 34 7.44 -60.64 38.57
CA ALA A 34 7.81 -59.24 38.53
C ALA A 34 6.98 -58.59 39.63
N GLU A 35 7.64 -58.06 40.66
CA GLU A 35 7.00 -57.18 41.62
C GLU A 35 6.18 -56.19 40.81
N LYS A 36 4.85 -56.30 40.89
CA LYS A 36 3.96 -55.31 40.31
C LYS A 36 4.46 -53.99 40.89
N PRO A 37 4.83 -52.99 40.06
CA PRO A 37 5.26 -51.71 40.59
C PRO A 37 4.13 -51.25 41.52
N VAL A 38 4.48 -50.91 42.77
CA VAL A 38 3.53 -50.34 43.72
C VAL A 38 2.92 -49.14 43.02
N SER A 39 1.69 -49.31 42.55
CA SER A 39 1.05 -48.30 41.75
C SER A 39 0.75 -47.14 42.69
N LYS A 40 1.29 -45.96 42.38
CA LYS A 40 0.99 -44.71 43.12
C LYS A 40 -0.50 -44.34 43.09
N TYR A 41 -1.30 -45.12 42.35
CA TYR A 41 -2.74 -45.01 42.18
C TYR A 41 -3.53 -46.08 42.95
N ALA A 42 -2.86 -47.06 43.58
CA ALA A 42 -3.51 -48.19 44.24
C ALA A 42 -4.32 -47.82 45.48
N GLU A 43 -3.93 -46.75 46.18
CA GLU A 43 -4.62 -46.25 47.38
C GLU A 43 -5.63 -45.13 47.08
N LYS A 44 -5.76 -44.72 45.81
CA LYS A 44 -6.64 -43.60 45.42
C LYS A 44 -8.06 -44.08 45.17
N SER A 45 -9.03 -43.26 45.55
CA SER A 45 -10.44 -43.50 45.23
C SER A 45 -10.67 -43.39 43.72
N ARG A 46 -11.73 -44.02 43.19
CA ARG A 46 -12.08 -43.94 41.77
C ARG A 46 -12.34 -42.49 41.33
N GLU A 47 -12.98 -41.71 42.19
CA GLU A 47 -13.26 -40.28 41.98
C GLU A 47 -11.96 -39.45 41.88
N ASP A 48 -10.97 -39.75 42.74
CA ASP A 48 -9.65 -39.08 42.67
C ASP A 48 -8.87 -39.42 41.39
N LEU A 49 -9.03 -40.64 40.86
CA LEU A 49 -8.41 -41.04 39.60
C LEU A 49 -9.04 -40.35 38.40
N GLU A 50 -10.37 -40.23 38.38
CA GLU A 50 -11.10 -39.52 37.32
C GLU A 50 -10.77 -38.01 37.35
N LYS A 51 -10.66 -37.40 38.54
CA LYS A 51 -10.19 -36.02 38.69
C LYS A 51 -8.76 -35.83 38.19
N MET A 52 -7.85 -36.74 38.56
CA MET A 52 -6.46 -36.65 38.11
C MET A 52 -6.34 -36.83 36.59
N LEU A 53 -7.18 -37.66 35.98
CA LEU A 53 -7.23 -37.80 34.52
C LEU A 53 -7.74 -36.50 33.86
N ALA A 54 -8.81 -35.90 34.39
CA ALA A 54 -9.32 -34.63 33.89
C ALA A 54 -8.29 -33.49 34.02
N ASP A 55 -7.58 -33.42 35.16
CA ASP A 55 -6.49 -32.46 35.37
C ASP A 55 -5.34 -32.68 34.38
N GLN A 56 -5.02 -33.94 34.06
CA GLN A 56 -4.00 -34.29 33.06
C GLN A 56 -4.45 -33.93 31.64
N GLU A 57 -5.69 -34.23 31.25
CA GLU A 57 -6.25 -33.85 29.95
C GLU A 57 -6.25 -32.33 29.77
N MET A 58 -6.60 -31.58 30.81
CA MET A 58 -6.55 -30.13 30.82
C MET A 58 -5.11 -29.61 30.69
N MET A 59 -4.16 -30.20 31.42
CA MET A 59 -2.74 -29.85 31.32
C MET A 59 -2.18 -30.13 29.91
N ILE A 60 -2.52 -31.27 29.32
CA ILE A 60 -2.11 -31.65 27.96
C ILE A 60 -2.72 -30.69 26.93
N GLY A 61 -4.00 -30.32 27.10
CA GLY A 61 -4.65 -29.31 26.27
C GLY A 61 -3.89 -27.99 26.28
N ARG A 62 -3.58 -27.47 27.47
CA ARG A 62 -2.80 -26.24 27.65
C ARG A 62 -1.39 -26.35 27.03
N GLN A 63 -0.68 -27.45 27.26
CA GLN A 63 0.64 -27.67 26.67
C GLN A 63 0.58 -27.72 25.13
N SER A 64 -0.50 -28.27 24.58
CA SER A 64 -0.72 -28.32 23.12
C SER A 64 -0.97 -26.93 22.54
N GLU A 65 -1.68 -26.06 23.27
CA GLU A 65 -1.85 -24.64 22.92
C GLU A 65 -0.51 -23.90 22.96
N GLU A 66 0.29 -24.07 24.01
CA GLU A 66 1.62 -23.46 24.13
C GLU A 66 2.56 -23.88 22.98
N VAL A 67 2.53 -25.16 22.58
CA VAL A 67 3.30 -25.67 21.43
C VAL A 67 2.75 -25.13 20.10
N ARG A 68 1.43 -24.97 19.97
CA ARG A 68 0.81 -24.37 18.79
C ARG A 68 1.23 -22.92 18.64
N ASP A 69 1.18 -22.14 19.72
CA ASP A 69 1.61 -20.74 19.72
C ASP A 69 3.09 -20.63 19.38
N ALA A 70 3.94 -21.52 19.92
CA ALA A 70 5.34 -21.59 19.55
C ALA A 70 5.54 -21.93 18.06
N ARG A 71 4.73 -22.83 17.47
CA ARG A 71 4.77 -23.13 16.02
C ARG A 71 4.36 -21.90 15.19
N VAL A 72 3.31 -21.20 15.59
CA VAL A 72 2.86 -19.97 14.90
C VAL A 72 3.93 -18.89 14.97
N GLN A 73 4.57 -18.70 16.12
CA GLN A 73 5.67 -17.75 16.27
C GLN A 73 6.88 -18.14 15.40
N LEU A 74 7.25 -19.43 15.37
CA LEU A 74 8.32 -19.91 14.50
C LEU A 74 7.98 -19.76 13.02
N GLU A 75 6.74 -19.99 12.61
CA GLU A 75 6.27 -19.74 11.25
C GLU A 75 6.29 -18.25 10.90
N ALA A 76 5.89 -17.38 11.82
CA ALA A 76 5.97 -15.93 11.65
C ALA A 76 7.43 -15.45 11.51
N VAL A 77 8.34 -15.99 12.32
CA VAL A 77 9.78 -15.71 12.21
C VAL A 77 10.33 -16.22 10.87
N LYS A 78 9.98 -17.44 10.45
CA LYS A 78 10.39 -17.97 9.13
C LYS A 78 9.83 -17.16 7.97
N ALA A 79 8.59 -16.69 8.06
CA ALA A 79 7.97 -15.84 7.05
C ALA A 79 8.65 -14.46 7.00
N ALA A 80 9.00 -13.90 8.16
CA ALA A 80 9.79 -12.66 8.24
C ALA A 80 11.20 -12.85 7.65
N ASP A 81 11.87 -13.96 7.96
CA ASP A 81 13.18 -14.30 7.39
C ASP A 81 13.09 -14.51 5.86
N GLN A 82 12.06 -15.19 5.36
CA GLN A 82 11.84 -15.34 3.91
C GLN A 82 11.51 -14.01 3.23
N TYR A 83 10.73 -13.15 3.87
CA TYR A 83 10.41 -11.81 3.37
C TYR A 83 11.67 -10.94 3.32
N LEU A 84 12.49 -10.97 4.38
CA LEU A 84 13.80 -10.35 4.39
C LEU A 84 14.67 -10.95 3.29
N GLN A 85 14.73 -12.26 3.11
CA GLN A 85 15.55 -12.89 2.09
C GLN A 85 15.07 -12.61 0.65
N GLY A 86 13.77 -12.41 0.45
CA GLY A 86 13.16 -12.05 -0.85
C GLY A 86 13.23 -10.56 -1.18
N GLN A 87 13.27 -9.69 -0.17
CA GLN A 87 13.45 -8.23 -0.35
C GLN A 87 14.91 -7.77 -0.19
N LEU A 88 15.77 -8.59 0.41
CA LEU A 88 17.20 -8.42 0.22
C LEU A 88 17.43 -8.64 -1.28
N PRO A 89 17.98 -7.65 -2.02
CA PRO A 89 18.47 -7.92 -3.37
C PRO A 89 19.36 -9.17 -3.28
N PRO A 90 19.31 -10.09 -4.28
CA PRO A 90 20.07 -11.34 -4.24
C PRO A 90 21.43 -11.00 -3.69
N LYS A 91 21.77 -11.53 -2.50
CA LYS A 91 22.97 -11.17 -1.74
C LYS A 91 24.04 -10.99 -2.77
N SER A 92 24.34 -9.73 -3.09
CA SER A 92 25.33 -9.39 -4.10
C SER A 92 26.52 -10.19 -3.63
N GLU A 93 26.89 -11.22 -4.40
CA GLU A 93 27.99 -12.14 -4.08
C GLU A 93 29.02 -11.26 -3.41
N ALA A 94 29.27 -11.45 -2.11
CA ALA A 94 29.99 -10.48 -1.30
C ALA A 94 31.22 -10.10 -2.11
N LYS A 95 31.18 -8.91 -2.73
CA LYS A 95 31.97 -8.60 -3.92
C LYS A 95 33.38 -8.91 -3.49
N PRO A 96 34.05 -9.91 -4.09
CA PRO A 96 35.17 -10.62 -3.47
C PRO A 96 36.05 -9.57 -2.86
N GLU A 97 36.19 -9.56 -1.51
CA GLU A 97 36.80 -8.48 -0.76
C GLU A 97 38.02 -8.04 -1.54
N LYS A 98 37.89 -6.89 -2.20
CA LYS A 98 38.85 -6.51 -3.21
C LYS A 98 40.09 -6.25 -2.40
N LYS A 99 41.06 -7.17 -2.39
CA LYS A 99 42.26 -7.07 -1.54
C LYS A 99 42.78 -5.66 -1.72
N LEU A 100 42.60 -4.83 -0.68
CA LEU A 100 42.84 -3.41 -0.78
C LEU A 100 44.34 -3.26 -1.03
N ASP A 101 44.69 -2.86 -2.25
CA ASP A 101 46.08 -2.68 -2.62
C ASP A 101 46.56 -1.31 -2.16
N TYR A 102 47.01 -1.25 -0.91
CA TYR A 102 47.57 -0.05 -0.31
C TYR A 102 48.92 0.35 -0.93
N PHE A 103 49.56 -0.52 -1.71
CA PHE A 103 50.90 -0.28 -2.27
C PHE A 103 50.84 0.18 -3.73
N GLY A 104 50.00 -0.44 -4.55
CA GLY A 104 49.81 -0.07 -5.95
C GLY A 104 48.87 1.12 -6.15
N ASP A 105 47.79 1.22 -5.36
CA ASP A 105 46.77 2.28 -5.46
C ASP A 105 46.29 2.73 -4.05
N PRO A 106 47.15 3.37 -3.24
CA PRO A 106 46.82 3.78 -1.87
C PRO A 106 45.57 4.66 -1.78
N GLU A 107 45.38 5.60 -2.71
CA GLU A 107 44.22 6.49 -2.71
C GLU A 107 42.89 5.74 -2.84
N LYS A 108 42.86 4.69 -3.67
CA LYS A 108 41.65 3.90 -3.93
C LYS A 108 41.35 3.01 -2.74
N ALA A 109 42.39 2.42 -2.15
CA ALA A 109 42.26 1.62 -0.95
C ALA A 109 41.71 2.45 0.22
N ILE A 110 42.29 3.63 0.47
CA ILE A 110 41.82 4.54 1.52
C ILE A 110 40.37 4.98 1.29
N LYS A 111 40.00 5.37 0.07
CA LYS A 111 38.60 5.75 -0.26
C LYS A 111 37.62 4.60 -0.01
N SER A 112 37.98 3.37 -0.38
CA SER A 112 37.14 2.19 -0.13
C SER A 112 37.01 1.90 1.37
N THR A 113 38.10 1.98 2.15
CA THR A 113 38.04 1.81 3.61
C THR A 113 37.16 2.86 4.28
N ILE A 114 37.26 4.12 3.86
CA ILE A 114 36.42 5.21 4.38
C ILE A 114 34.95 4.96 4.03
N GLN A 115 34.64 4.59 2.78
CA GLN A 115 33.26 4.31 2.38
C GLN A 115 32.65 3.08 3.06
N SER A 116 33.47 2.08 3.39
CA SER A 116 33.04 0.87 4.11
C SER A 116 33.13 1.01 5.63
N ALA A 117 33.55 2.16 6.15
CA ALA A 117 33.69 2.35 7.60
C ALA A 117 32.32 2.22 8.26
N PRO A 118 32.19 1.44 9.35
CA PRO A 118 30.90 1.16 9.98
C PRO A 118 30.22 2.42 10.51
N GLU A 119 30.99 3.38 11.02
CA GLU A 119 30.48 4.67 11.51
C GLU A 119 29.88 5.53 10.39
N LEU A 120 30.54 5.58 9.22
CA LEU A 120 30.02 6.32 8.06
C LEU A 120 28.82 5.62 7.44
N GLN A 121 28.75 4.29 7.49
CA GLN A 121 27.56 3.54 7.08
C GLN A 121 26.39 3.78 8.03
N ALA A 122 26.63 3.74 9.34
CA ALA A 122 25.61 4.02 10.35
C ALA A 122 25.08 5.46 10.21
N MET A 123 25.96 6.45 10.07
CA MET A 123 25.58 7.85 9.85
C MET A 123 24.78 8.01 8.54
N LYS A 124 25.19 7.36 7.43
CA LYS A 124 24.40 7.39 6.19
C LYS A 124 23.01 6.80 6.37
N GLN A 125 22.91 5.66 7.05
CA GLN A 125 21.62 5.05 7.36
C GLN A 125 20.76 5.95 8.24
N GLU A 126 21.34 6.59 9.25
CA GLU A 126 20.65 7.55 10.11
C GLU A 126 20.14 8.76 9.32
N VAL A 127 20.97 9.33 8.43
CA VAL A 127 20.57 10.45 7.56
C VAL A 127 19.43 10.04 6.62
N GLU A 128 19.51 8.86 6.01
CA GLU A 128 18.43 8.34 5.18
C GLU A 128 17.14 8.09 5.99
N ASN A 129 17.25 7.54 7.19
CA ASN A 129 16.09 7.35 8.08
C ASN A 129 15.45 8.69 8.45
N LEU A 130 16.25 9.69 8.85
CA LEU A 130 15.77 11.04 9.14
C LEU A 130 15.11 11.69 7.93
N ARG A 131 15.68 11.49 6.73
CA ARG A 131 15.07 11.95 5.47
C ARG A 131 13.69 11.32 5.28
N LEU A 132 13.59 10.00 5.41
CA LEU A 132 12.32 9.27 5.27
C LEU A 132 11.29 9.69 6.32
N GLU A 133 11.71 9.93 7.57
CA GLU A 133 10.83 10.42 8.63
C GLU A 133 10.30 11.83 8.36
N ASN A 134 11.16 12.73 7.89
CA ASN A 134 10.76 14.08 7.50
C ASN A 134 9.72 14.05 6.36
N ILE A 135 9.97 13.22 5.34
CA ILE A 135 9.06 12.99 4.22
C ILE A 135 7.71 12.46 4.71
N LYS A 136 7.73 11.43 5.57
CA LYS A 136 6.50 10.86 6.16
C LYS A 136 5.73 11.91 6.96
N ARG A 137 6.42 12.74 7.74
CA ARG A 137 5.80 13.81 8.54
C ARG A 137 5.12 14.84 7.64
N GLU A 138 5.82 15.31 6.62
CA GLU A 138 5.31 16.32 5.69
C GLU A 138 4.14 15.79 4.86
N LEU A 139 4.25 14.56 4.35
CA LEU A 139 3.19 13.93 3.59
C LEU A 139 1.97 13.64 4.46
N SER A 140 2.16 13.18 5.70
CA SER A 140 1.07 12.97 6.66
C SER A 140 0.38 14.27 7.08
N ALA A 141 1.09 15.40 7.08
CA ALA A 141 0.51 16.71 7.37
C ALA A 141 -0.41 17.20 6.25
N ALA A 142 -0.03 16.97 4.98
CA ALA A 142 -0.85 17.32 3.83
C ALA A 142 -2.00 16.32 3.58
N HIS A 143 -1.72 15.03 3.74
CA HIS A 143 -2.63 13.94 3.46
C HIS A 143 -2.52 12.87 4.55
N PRO A 144 -3.34 12.92 5.62
CA PRO A 144 -3.30 11.93 6.71
C PRO A 144 -3.60 10.50 6.23
N ASP A 145 -4.39 10.37 5.17
CA ASP A 145 -4.85 9.14 4.53
C ASP A 145 -3.90 8.62 3.44
N PHE A 146 -2.70 9.20 3.29
CA PHE A 146 -1.77 8.84 2.21
C PHE A 146 -1.43 7.34 2.18
N LYS A 147 -1.33 6.69 3.34
CA LYS A 147 -1.00 5.25 3.42
C LYS A 147 -2.07 4.38 2.78
N ASP A 148 -3.33 4.71 3.02
CA ASP A 148 -4.47 3.96 2.50
C ASP A 148 -4.62 4.21 1.00
N VAL A 149 -4.41 5.46 0.56
CA VAL A 149 -4.43 5.83 -0.87
C VAL A 149 -3.33 5.12 -1.65
N LEU A 150 -2.09 5.13 -1.16
CA LEU A 150 -0.96 4.47 -1.82
C LEU A 150 -1.11 2.94 -1.86
N SER A 151 -1.77 2.35 -0.87
CA SER A 151 -2.02 0.90 -0.80
C SER A 151 -3.24 0.48 -1.63
N SER A 152 -4.04 1.42 -2.12
CA SER A 152 -5.25 1.13 -2.88
C SER A 152 -4.93 0.73 -4.33
N ASN A 153 -5.54 -0.36 -4.78
CA ASN A 153 -5.50 -0.77 -6.18
C ASN A 153 -6.14 0.27 -7.12
N GLU A 154 -7.12 1.03 -6.64
CA GLU A 154 -7.79 2.08 -7.43
C GLU A 154 -6.84 3.22 -7.78
N PHE A 155 -5.99 3.62 -6.83
CA PHE A 155 -4.95 4.62 -7.05
C PHE A 155 -3.94 4.12 -8.08
N GLY A 156 -3.46 2.88 -7.95
CA GLY A 156 -2.57 2.26 -8.93
C GLY A 156 -3.15 2.25 -10.35
N ASN A 157 -4.42 1.90 -10.49
CA ASN A 157 -5.13 1.92 -11.77
C ASN A 157 -5.29 3.35 -12.33
N TRP A 158 -5.59 4.33 -11.48
CA TRP A 158 -5.71 5.74 -11.88
C TRP A 158 -4.37 6.36 -12.32
N VAL A 159 -3.26 5.96 -11.68
CA VAL A 159 -1.89 6.33 -12.09
C VAL A 159 -1.55 5.68 -13.43
N ALA A 160 -1.84 4.40 -13.60
CA ALA A 160 -1.58 3.66 -14.84
C ALA A 160 -2.41 4.17 -16.04
N ALA A 161 -3.59 4.74 -15.79
CA ALA A 161 -4.46 5.29 -16.82
C ALA A 161 -3.86 6.51 -17.56
N SER A 162 -2.82 7.15 -17.03
CA SER A 162 -2.16 8.29 -17.66
C SER A 162 -0.63 8.13 -17.69
N PRO A 163 0.02 8.27 -18.86
CA PRO A 163 1.48 8.25 -18.96
C PRO A 163 2.17 9.33 -18.13
N VAL A 164 1.52 10.49 -17.95
CA VAL A 164 2.06 11.60 -17.15
C VAL A 164 2.07 11.21 -15.67
N ARG A 165 0.96 10.66 -15.16
CA ARG A 165 0.86 10.21 -13.76
C ARG A 165 1.83 9.07 -13.46
N THR A 166 2.00 8.14 -14.41
CA THR A 166 2.99 7.06 -14.27
C THR A 166 4.41 7.60 -14.15
N LYS A 167 4.79 8.59 -14.97
CA LYS A 167 6.10 9.25 -14.86
C LYS A 167 6.26 10.00 -13.54
N SER A 168 5.24 10.73 -13.11
CA SER A 168 5.24 11.42 -11.80
C SER A 168 5.41 10.42 -10.65
N PHE A 169 4.71 9.28 -10.68
CA PHE A 169 4.85 8.23 -9.68
C PHE A 169 6.23 7.58 -9.68
N GLN A 170 6.84 7.38 -10.86
CA GLN A 170 8.22 6.91 -10.96
C GLN A 170 9.22 7.91 -10.39
N ALA A 171 9.06 9.20 -10.73
CA ALA A 171 9.91 10.27 -10.20
C ALA A 171 9.79 10.39 -8.67
N MET A 172 8.56 10.30 -8.15
CA MET A 172 8.29 10.25 -6.71
C MET A 172 9.05 9.11 -6.03
N ASN A 173 9.05 7.90 -6.62
CA ASN A 173 9.74 6.74 -6.04
C ASN A 173 11.27 6.82 -6.16
N ALA A 174 11.79 7.47 -7.20
CA ALA A 174 13.23 7.57 -7.44
C ALA A 174 13.90 8.61 -6.53
N ASP A 175 13.30 9.80 -6.44
CA ASP A 175 13.92 10.94 -5.75
C ASP A 175 13.31 11.20 -4.36
N PHE A 176 12.28 10.46 -4.00
CA PHE A 176 11.46 10.68 -2.81
C PHE A 176 10.95 12.12 -2.71
N ASP A 177 10.53 12.68 -3.85
CA ASP A 177 10.03 14.04 -3.95
C ASP A 177 8.63 14.14 -3.31
N VAL A 178 8.56 14.84 -2.18
CA VAL A 178 7.35 15.05 -1.39
C VAL A 178 6.32 15.87 -2.15
N GLU A 179 6.75 16.84 -2.96
CA GLU A 179 5.85 17.76 -3.64
C GLU A 179 5.08 17.04 -4.74
N ILE A 180 5.78 16.18 -5.50
CA ILE A 180 5.14 15.30 -6.49
C ILE A 180 4.16 14.35 -5.81
N ALA A 181 4.51 13.81 -4.64
CA ALA A 181 3.62 12.92 -3.89
C ALA A 181 2.32 13.62 -3.47
N LYS A 182 2.43 14.85 -2.91
CA LYS A 182 1.27 15.67 -2.52
C LYS A 182 0.38 15.97 -3.71
N GLU A 183 0.95 16.44 -4.82
CA GLU A 183 0.20 16.76 -6.03
C GLU A 183 -0.51 15.54 -6.61
N LEU A 184 0.16 14.38 -6.65
CA LEU A 184 -0.41 13.15 -7.20
C LEU A 184 -1.56 12.61 -6.34
N ILE A 185 -1.40 12.59 -5.01
CA ILE A 185 -2.44 12.16 -4.07
C ILE A 185 -3.60 13.16 -4.05
N GLY A 186 -3.31 14.46 -4.04
CA GLY A 186 -4.31 15.52 -4.13
C GLY A 186 -5.15 15.42 -5.41
N ALA A 187 -4.51 15.22 -6.56
CA ALA A 187 -5.18 15.05 -7.84
C ALA A 187 -6.05 13.78 -7.91
N TYR A 188 -5.61 12.67 -7.29
CA TYR A 188 -6.43 11.47 -7.17
C TYR A 188 -7.68 11.74 -6.33
N LYS A 189 -7.51 12.33 -5.14
CA LYS A 189 -8.61 12.66 -4.25
C LYS A 189 -9.60 13.64 -4.87
N ALA A 190 -9.11 14.62 -5.64
CA ALA A 190 -9.98 15.51 -6.40
C ALA A 190 -10.84 14.74 -7.43
N THR A 191 -10.28 13.68 -8.04
CA THR A 191 -11.02 12.84 -8.99
C THR A 191 -12.09 11.99 -8.30
N THR A 192 -11.80 11.44 -7.11
CA THR A 192 -12.75 10.60 -6.36
C THR A 192 -13.83 11.39 -5.62
N GLN A 193 -13.51 12.62 -5.20
CA GLN A 193 -14.46 13.52 -4.53
C GLN A 193 -15.32 14.32 -5.53
N GLN A 194 -14.96 14.39 -6.81
CA GLN A 194 -15.88 14.90 -7.82
C GLN A 194 -16.96 13.83 -8.07
N PRO A 195 -18.24 14.07 -7.71
CA PRO A 195 -19.31 13.16 -8.09
C PRO A 195 -19.35 13.06 -9.62
N ALA A 196 -19.49 11.83 -10.12
CA ALA A 196 -19.61 11.51 -11.55
C ALA A 196 -20.87 12.07 -12.23
N GLU A 197 -21.68 12.85 -11.51
CA GLU A 197 -22.81 13.58 -12.06
C GLU A 197 -22.33 14.95 -12.54
N PRO A 198 -22.44 15.28 -13.85
CA PRO A 198 -22.47 16.68 -14.23
C PRO A 198 -23.74 17.25 -13.60
N THR A 199 -23.60 17.86 -12.43
CA THR A 199 -24.70 18.53 -11.72
C THR A 199 -25.46 19.35 -12.74
N ALA A 200 -26.80 19.27 -12.71
CA ALA A 200 -27.67 20.06 -13.57
C ALA A 200 -27.22 21.53 -13.62
N ASP A 201 -26.64 22.04 -12.52
CA ASP A 201 -25.99 23.35 -12.39
C ASP A 201 -24.85 23.62 -13.37
N ARG A 202 -24.02 22.64 -13.77
CA ARG A 202 -22.98 22.86 -14.78
C ARG A 202 -23.59 22.99 -16.18
N LYS A 203 -24.63 22.20 -16.48
CA LYS A 203 -25.39 22.36 -17.74
C LYS A 203 -26.17 23.66 -17.74
N GLU A 204 -26.81 24.03 -16.64
CA GLU A 204 -27.55 25.28 -16.49
C GLU A 204 -26.63 26.50 -16.48
N SER A 205 -25.45 26.44 -15.87
CA SER A 205 -24.47 27.54 -15.92
C SER A 205 -23.81 27.68 -17.29
N VAL A 206 -23.56 26.58 -18.01
CA VAL A 206 -23.12 26.63 -19.41
C VAL A 206 -24.26 27.12 -20.31
N LEU A 207 -25.51 26.73 -20.05
CA LEU A 207 -26.70 27.24 -20.75
C LEU A 207 -26.96 28.71 -20.44
N ALA A 208 -26.73 29.18 -19.20
CA ALA A 208 -26.87 30.57 -18.77
C ALA A 208 -25.73 31.46 -19.31
N ALA A 209 -24.51 30.91 -19.39
CA ALA A 209 -23.38 31.56 -20.06
C ALA A 209 -23.57 31.57 -21.59
N SER A 210 -24.19 30.53 -22.15
CA SER A 210 -24.56 30.47 -23.56
C SER A 210 -25.79 31.34 -23.87
N SER A 211 -26.67 31.59 -22.90
CA SER A 211 -27.78 32.53 -22.99
C SER A 211 -27.35 33.95 -22.59
N GLY A 212 -26.16 34.38 -23.01
CA GLY A 212 -25.82 35.79 -23.20
C GLY A 212 -26.15 36.77 -22.06
N ASN A 213 -26.13 36.37 -20.79
CA ASN A 213 -26.22 37.32 -19.70
C ASN A 213 -24.80 37.72 -19.26
N ILE A 214 -24.24 38.69 -19.99
CA ILE A 214 -22.98 39.36 -19.65
C ILE A 214 -23.22 40.12 -18.34
N THR A 215 -22.94 39.46 -17.21
CA THR A 215 -22.76 40.12 -15.92
C THR A 215 -21.36 39.78 -15.42
N GLY A 216 -20.38 40.40 -16.05
CA GLY A 216 -18.96 40.25 -15.75
C GLY A 216 -18.21 41.56 -15.99
N SER A 217 -18.54 42.61 -15.23
CA SER A 217 -17.60 43.64 -14.81
C SER A 217 -18.30 44.56 -13.81
N SER A 218 -17.71 44.74 -12.62
CA SER A 218 -18.08 45.79 -11.66
C SER A 218 -17.48 47.13 -12.12
N GLU A 219 -17.72 47.46 -13.38
CA GLU A 219 -17.41 48.76 -13.95
C GLU A 219 -18.76 49.40 -14.23
N LYS A 220 -18.97 50.62 -13.73
CA LYS A 220 -20.23 51.37 -13.87
C LYS A 220 -20.75 51.17 -15.29
N THR A 221 -21.85 50.41 -15.42
CA THR A 221 -22.46 50.14 -16.71
C THR A 221 -22.88 51.49 -17.28
N THR A 222 -22.05 52.04 -18.15
CA THR A 222 -22.37 53.30 -18.82
C THR A 222 -23.57 52.96 -19.69
N GLY A 223 -24.74 53.51 -19.34
CA GLY A 223 -25.98 53.28 -20.08
C GLY A 223 -25.77 53.57 -21.57
N LYS A 224 -26.66 53.04 -22.42
CA LYS A 224 -26.58 53.26 -23.87
C LYS A 224 -26.55 54.78 -24.17
N LYS A 225 -25.64 55.19 -25.06
CA LYS A 225 -25.58 56.57 -25.57
C LYS A 225 -26.74 56.78 -26.55
N VAL A 226 -27.41 57.92 -26.44
CA VAL A 226 -28.56 58.30 -27.27
C VAL A 226 -28.23 59.58 -28.04
N ARG A 227 -28.74 59.72 -29.25
CA ARG A 227 -28.50 60.93 -30.07
C ARG A 227 -29.56 61.99 -29.78
N ALA A 228 -29.17 63.25 -29.79
CA ALA A 228 -30.10 64.38 -29.63
C ALA A 228 -31.14 64.46 -30.76
N SER A 229 -30.79 64.02 -31.98
CA SER A 229 -31.71 63.87 -33.12
C SER A 229 -32.86 62.92 -32.79
N ASP A 230 -32.53 61.75 -32.26
CA ASP A 230 -33.47 60.65 -32.05
C ASP A 230 -34.43 60.98 -30.89
N LEU A 231 -33.96 61.72 -29.88
CA LEU A 231 -34.80 62.26 -28.82
C LEU A 231 -35.80 63.30 -29.35
N ARG A 232 -35.37 64.16 -30.29
CA ARG A 232 -36.22 65.17 -30.92
C ARG A 232 -37.24 64.52 -31.87
N GLU A 233 -36.83 63.50 -32.61
CA GLU A 233 -37.73 62.70 -33.44
C GLU A 233 -38.74 61.93 -32.59
N LEU A 234 -38.32 61.38 -31.45
CA LEU A 234 -39.22 60.72 -30.50
C LEU A 234 -40.25 61.71 -29.93
N MET A 235 -39.83 62.91 -29.54
CA MET A 235 -40.72 63.97 -29.08
C MET A 235 -41.75 64.38 -30.16
N THR A 236 -41.35 64.38 -31.43
CA THR A 236 -42.19 64.81 -32.54
C THR A 236 -43.14 63.71 -33.01
N SER A 237 -42.66 62.46 -33.06
CA SER A 237 -43.41 61.31 -33.57
C SER A 237 -44.33 60.68 -32.53
N ASN A 238 -43.91 60.62 -31.26
CA ASN A 238 -44.63 59.96 -30.18
C ASN A 238 -44.43 60.70 -28.83
N PRO A 239 -45.19 61.78 -28.58
CA PRO A 239 -45.07 62.57 -27.35
C PRO A 239 -45.32 61.76 -26.06
N ASP A 240 -46.27 60.82 -26.09
CA ASP A 240 -46.63 60.02 -24.91
C ASP A 240 -45.45 59.16 -24.44
N ARG A 241 -44.78 58.49 -25.38
CA ARG A 241 -43.59 57.67 -25.12
C ARG A 241 -42.40 58.51 -24.63
N TYR A 242 -42.28 59.73 -25.13
CA TYR A 242 -41.27 60.67 -24.65
C TYR A 242 -41.51 61.03 -23.18
N ASN A 243 -42.75 61.26 -22.78
CA ASN A 243 -43.12 61.57 -21.40
C ASN A 243 -42.92 60.38 -20.45
N GLU A 244 -43.23 59.16 -20.89
CA GLU A 244 -42.96 57.93 -20.12
C GLU A 244 -41.46 57.73 -19.85
N LEU A 245 -40.61 58.01 -20.86
CA LEU A 245 -39.16 57.86 -20.78
C LEU A 245 -38.45 59.10 -20.22
N TYR A 246 -39.18 60.17 -19.90
CA TYR A 246 -38.65 61.42 -19.38
C TYR A 246 -37.63 61.27 -18.22
N PRO A 247 -37.86 60.45 -17.17
CA PRO A 247 -36.88 60.31 -16.10
C PRO A 247 -35.56 59.69 -16.58
N GLU A 248 -35.59 58.76 -17.53
CA GLU A 248 -34.39 58.14 -18.09
C GLU A 248 -33.68 59.09 -19.06
N ILE A 249 -34.43 59.91 -19.81
CA ILE A 249 -33.88 60.96 -20.66
C ILE A 249 -33.11 61.99 -19.83
N LEU A 250 -33.69 62.45 -18.71
CA LEU A 250 -33.02 63.35 -17.77
C LEU A 250 -31.72 62.74 -17.21
N LYS A 251 -31.77 61.47 -16.82
CA LYS A 251 -30.59 60.73 -16.37
C LYS A 251 -29.52 60.64 -17.47
N ALA A 252 -29.91 60.41 -18.72
CA ALA A 252 -28.99 60.40 -19.85
C ALA A 252 -28.32 61.76 -20.08
N TYR A 253 -29.02 62.88 -19.86
CA TYR A 253 -28.42 64.21 -19.89
C TYR A 253 -27.44 64.43 -18.73
N GLN A 254 -27.80 64.03 -17.51
CA GLN A 254 -26.93 64.16 -16.33
C GLN A 254 -25.65 63.34 -16.45
N GLU A 255 -25.74 62.15 -17.03
CA GLU A 255 -24.60 61.25 -17.24
C GLU A 255 -23.79 61.57 -18.52
N GLY A 256 -24.17 62.62 -19.27
CA GLY A 256 -23.48 63.00 -20.51
C GLY A 256 -23.61 61.97 -21.64
N ARG A 257 -24.66 61.13 -21.60
CA ARG A 257 -24.94 60.08 -22.59
C ARG A 257 -25.63 60.59 -23.86
N VAL A 258 -26.09 61.84 -23.86
CA VAL A 258 -26.70 62.47 -25.03
C VAL A 258 -25.61 63.05 -25.94
N ILE A 259 -25.45 62.48 -27.13
CA ILE A 259 -24.49 62.95 -28.13
C ILE A 259 -25.20 63.96 -29.05
N ASN A 260 -24.61 65.14 -29.18
CA ASN A 260 -25.00 66.11 -30.21
C ASN A 260 -24.21 65.78 -31.48
N ASN A 261 -24.89 65.26 -32.49
CA ASN A 261 -24.31 64.89 -33.79
C ASN A 261 -24.99 65.73 -34.87
#